data_AF-A0AAU5ZCZ2-F1
#
_entry.id   AF-A0AAU5ZCZ2-F1
#
_cell.length_a   1.000
_cell.length_b   1.000
_cell.length_c   1.000
_cell.angle_alpha   90.00
_cell.angle_beta   90.00
_cell.angle_gamma   90.00
#
_symmetry.space_group_name_H-M   'P 1'
#
loop_
_entity.id
_entity.type
_entity.pdbx_description
1 polymer ?
#
loop_
_entity_poly.entity_id
_entity_poly.type
_entity_poly.pdbx_seq_one_letter_code
_entity_poly.pdbx_strand_id
1 'polypeptide(L)' 'MSDQTCMRCGEQVESSREDYEVFERMHWDCFHYAYEHDLNGEVAESEDCGQPGCPSGEPG' A
#
# COMPACT_ATOMS: atom_id res chain seq x y z
N MET A 1 18.89 11.37 -5.28
CA MET A 1 18.02 10.37 -4.64
C MET A 1 16.87 11.15 -4.06
N SER A 2 15.64 10.92 -4.54
CA SER A 2 14.49 11.67 -4.06
C SER A 2 14.16 11.18 -2.66
N ASP A 3 14.14 12.09 -1.68
CA ASP A 3 13.59 11.87 -0.34
C ASP A 3 12.07 11.68 -0.46
N GLN A 4 11.64 10.48 -0.86
CA GLN A 4 10.23 10.12 -0.95
C GLN A 4 9.81 9.56 0.40
N THR A 5 9.00 10.31 1.14
CA THR A 5 8.47 9.85 2.43
C THR A 5 7.02 9.39 2.23
N CYS A 6 6.69 8.22 2.74
CA CYS A 6 5.33 7.69 2.69
C CYS A 6 4.40 8.57 3.53
N MET A 7 3.31 9.04 2.95
CA MET A 7 2.34 9.90 3.66
C MET A 7 1.57 9.17 4.77
N ARG A 8 1.56 7.83 4.77
CA ARG A 8 0.87 7.02 5.78
C ARG A 8 1.76 6.65 6.96
N CYS A 9 2.92 6.04 6.71
CA CYS A 9 3.79 5.54 7.78
C CYS A 9 4.97 6.48 8.12
N GLY A 10 5.29 7.45 7.26
CA GLY A 10 6.41 8.37 7.47
C GLY A 10 7.80 7.79 7.16
N GLU A 11 7.89 6.55 6.68
CA GLU A 11 9.16 5.94 6.28
C GLU A 11 9.51 6.23 4.82
N GLN A 12 10.77 5.98 4.45
CA GLN A 12 11.27 6.25 3.10
C GLN A 12 10.71 5.24 2.08
N VAL A 13 10.33 5.72 0.90
CA VAL A 13 9.81 4.91 -0.21
C VAL A 13 10.91 4.68 -1.24
N GLU A 14 11.36 3.43 -1.34
CA GLU A 14 12.38 3.00 -2.31
C GLU A 14 11.74 2.51 -3.63
N SER A 15 10.94 3.37 -4.27
CA SER A 15 10.32 3.11 -5.58
C SER A 15 10.67 4.20 -6.60
N SER A 16 10.29 3.97 -7.86
CA SER A 16 10.39 5.03 -8.88
C SER A 16 9.48 6.21 -8.50
N ARG A 17 9.81 7.41 -8.98
CA ARG A 17 8.94 8.58 -8.77
C ARG A 17 7.56 8.40 -9.39
N GLU A 18 7.49 7.68 -10.51
CA GLU A 18 6.24 7.39 -11.20
C GLU A 18 5.34 6.51 -10.33
N ASP A 19 5.87 5.42 -9.77
CA ASP A 19 5.12 4.55 -8.85
C ASP A 19 4.72 5.27 -7.56
N TYR A 20 5.64 6.08 -7.01
CA TYR A 20 5.36 6.87 -5.82
C TYR A 20 4.17 7.82 -6.00
N GLU A 21 4.05 8.50 -7.14
CA GLU A 21 2.92 9.39 -7.40
C GLU A 21 1.63 8.59 -7.74
N VAL A 22 1.75 7.39 -8.34
CA VAL A 22 0.60 6.48 -8.59
C VAL A 22 -0.02 5.98 -7.29
N PHE A 23 0.79 5.65 -6.29
CA PHE A 23 0.32 5.16 -4.99
C PHE A 23 0.06 6.27 -3.98
N GLU A 24 -0.42 7.43 -4.46
CA GLU A 24 -0.79 8.58 -3.63
C GLU A 24 0.33 8.97 -2.64
N ARG A 25 1.58 8.92 -3.10
CA ARG A 25 2.79 9.21 -2.31
C ARG A 25 2.96 8.31 -1.09
N MET A 26 2.60 7.04 -1.24
CA MET A 26 2.76 6.00 -0.24
C MET A 26 3.59 4.83 -0.79
N HIS A 27 4.02 3.93 0.11
CA HIS A 27 4.36 2.58 -0.32
C HIS A 27 3.14 1.91 -0.95
N TRP A 28 3.37 0.97 -1.86
CA TRP A 28 2.29 0.17 -2.43
C TRP A 28 1.43 -0.49 -1.35
N ASP A 29 2.03 -1.08 -0.31
CA ASP A 29 1.31 -1.72 0.80
C ASP A 29 0.48 -0.72 1.61
N CYS A 30 1.05 0.47 1.87
CA CYS A 30 0.37 1.53 2.60
C CYS A 30 -0.86 2.04 1.84
N PHE A 31 -0.73 2.18 0.52
CA PHE A 31 -1.82 2.54 -0.38
C PHE A 31 -2.88 1.42 -0.42
N HIS A 32 -2.44 0.16 -0.56
CA HIS A 32 -3.32 -1.02 -0.60
C HIS A 32 -4.25 -1.06 0.62
N TYR A 33 -3.69 -0.95 1.82
CA TYR A 33 -4.48 -0.93 3.05
C TYR A 33 -5.32 0.35 3.22
N ALA A 34 -4.89 1.49 2.67
CA ALA A 34 -5.61 2.75 2.83
C ALA A 34 -6.82 2.88 1.89
N TYR A 35 -6.78 2.18 0.74
CA TYR A 35 -7.76 2.35 -0.32
C TYR A 35 -8.37 1.03 -0.78
N GLU A 36 -7.55 0.02 -1.10
CA GLU A 36 -8.04 -1.19 -1.77
C GLU A 36 -8.86 -2.11 -0.85
N HIS A 37 -8.56 -2.11 0.45
CA HIS A 37 -9.34 -2.80 1.48
C HIS A 37 -10.74 -2.19 1.73
N ASP A 38 -11.01 -0.99 1.24
CA ASP A 38 -12.32 -0.31 1.36
C ASP A 38 -13.15 -0.39 0.06
N LEU A 39 -12.54 -0.72 -1.08
CA LEU A 39 -13.18 -0.64 -2.41
C LEU A 39 -14.39 -1.58 -2.59
N ASN A 40 -14.45 -2.73 -1.91
CA ASN A 40 -15.51 -3.74 -2.08
C ASN A 40 -16.28 -4.02 -0.77
N GLY A 41 -16.28 -3.04 0.14
CA GLY A 41 -16.68 -3.20 1.53
C GLY A 41 -15.46 -3.25 2.44
N GLU A 42 -15.60 -2.76 3.67
CA GLU A 42 -14.49 -2.65 4.63
C GLU A 42 -13.97 -4.06 4.99
N VAL A 43 -12.84 -4.46 4.40
CA VAL A 43 -12.08 -5.67 4.75
C VAL A 43 -11.00 -5.26 5.74
N ALA A 44 -10.94 -5.92 6.90
CA ALA A 44 -9.92 -5.59 7.90
C ALA A 44 -8.51 -5.75 7.30
N GLU A 45 -7.58 -4.88 7.68
CA GLU A 45 -6.18 -4.95 7.19
C GLU A 45 -5.50 -6.28 7.53
N SER A 46 -5.98 -6.98 8.56
CA SER A 46 -5.50 -8.32 8.94
C SER A 46 -6.07 -9.46 8.08
N GLU A 47 -7.04 -9.19 7.21
CA GLU A 47 -7.70 -10.21 6.39
C GLU A 47 -7.26 -10.10 4.94
N ASP A 48 -7.18 -11.23 4.25
CA ASP A 48 -6.94 -11.27 2.81
C ASP A 48 -8.16 -10.69 2.06
N CYS A 49 -7.94 -9.57 1.35
CA CYS A 49 -8.98 -8.94 0.54
C CYS A 49 -9.17 -9.62 -0.84
N GLY A 50 -8.43 -10.69 -1.14
CA GLY A 50 -8.52 -11.47 -2.36
C GLY A 50 -7.82 -10.83 -3.57
N GLN A 51 -7.14 -9.69 -3.39
CA GLN A 51 -6.25 -9.13 -4.40
C GLN A 51 -4.95 -9.94 -4.44
N PRO A 52 -4.49 -10.39 -5.63
CA PRO A 52 -3.20 -11.03 -5.77
C PRO A 52 -2.07 -10.16 -5.20
N GLY A 53 -1.27 -10.73 -4.31
CA GLY A 53 -0.18 -10.01 -3.64
C GLY A 53 -0.61 -9.21 -2.40
N CYS A 54 -1.88 -9.30 -1.96
CA CYS A 54 -2.29 -8.74 -0.67
C CYS A 54 -1.32 -9.24 0.43
N PRO A 55 -0.66 -8.37 1.19
CA PRO A 55 0.32 -8.81 2.19
C PRO A 55 -0.31 -9.65 3.30
N SER A 56 -1.63 -9.54 3.50
CA SER A 56 -2.42 -10.34 4.45
C SER A 56 -2.89 -11.70 3.88
N GLY A 57 -2.71 -11.94 2.58
CA GLY A 57 -3.04 -13.20 1.90
C GLY A 57 -1.84 -14.13 1.64
N GLU A 58 -0.62 -13.65 1.81
CA GLU A 58 0.59 -14.46 1.64
C GLU A 58 0.74 -15.43 2.86
N PRO A 59 0.88 -16.75 2.65
CA PRO A 59 1.22 -17.66 3.74
C PRO A 59 2.67 -17.41 4.16
N GLY A 60 2.84 -16.90 5.38
CA GLY A 60 4.16 -16.75 6.02
C GLY A 60 4.93 -18.06 6.18
#